data_AF-A0A1B7UZ99-F1
#
_entry.id   AF-A0A1B7UZ99-F1
#
_cell.length_a   1.000
_cell.length_b   1.000
_cell.length_c   1.000
_cell.angle_alpha   90.00
_cell.angle_beta   90.00
_cell.angle_gamma   90.00
#
_symmetry.space_group_name_H-M   'P 1'
#
loop_
_entity.id
_entity.type
_entity.pdbx_description
1 polymer ?
#
loop_
_entity_poly.entity_id
_entity_poly.type
_entity_poly.pdbx_seq_one_letter_code
_entity_poly.pdbx_strand_id
1 'polypeptide(L)'
;MAEYRGYWRRTWEQSGDLPDANIGIAFSGWAAWENALQGSANVIGSLRGDKYISLGGGNANGRFTSSLLQAITTAIQSGQFAEYQGIAYDVEEGDSGLEQVFRDSFAAARAANFKVLVTVSHSAPYGITDALQLMMSFFNDQNINFLSPQLYTNGTETENNYETTAGVLWSHYTQAQALVIPSVVTADLYSSGREYLANQGVTTHGYIQWSRV
;
A
#
# COMPACT_ATOMS: atom_id res chain seq x y z
N MET A 1 -17.15 11.04 8.43
CA MET A 1 -16.85 9.60 8.56
C MET A 1 -15.69 9.45 9.54
N ALA A 2 -15.57 8.31 10.23
CA ALA A 2 -14.39 8.05 11.07
C ALA A 2 -13.13 7.90 10.20
N GLU A 3 -11.97 8.30 10.72
CA GLU A 3 -10.67 8.18 10.03
C GLU A 3 -10.27 6.71 9.85
N TYR A 4 -9.60 6.39 8.74
CA TYR A 4 -8.91 5.11 8.58
C TYR A 4 -7.61 5.12 9.40
N ARG A 5 -7.44 4.12 10.26
CA ARG A 5 -6.28 3.98 11.13
C ARG A 5 -5.73 2.59 10.91
N GLY A 6 -4.66 2.52 10.13
CA GLY A 6 -4.01 1.27 9.78
C GLY A 6 -2.61 1.14 10.35
N TYR A 7 -2.07 -0.07 10.27
CA TYR A 7 -0.69 -0.36 10.64
C TYR A 7 -0.13 -1.55 9.85
N TRP A 8 1.19 -1.52 9.66
CA TRP A 8 1.95 -2.63 9.08
C TRP A 8 2.40 -3.61 10.18
N ARG A 9 1.91 -4.85 10.10
CA ARG A 9 2.32 -5.97 10.94
C ARG A 9 3.41 -6.76 10.24
N ARG A 10 4.67 -6.38 10.48
CA ARG A 10 5.85 -7.06 9.95
C ARG A 10 5.97 -8.49 10.49
N THR A 11 6.11 -9.47 9.61
CA THR A 11 6.02 -10.89 9.98
C THR A 11 7.24 -11.42 10.73
N TRP A 12 8.36 -10.69 10.69
CA TRP A 12 9.61 -11.05 11.36
C TRP A 12 9.83 -10.32 12.70
N GLU A 13 8.89 -9.48 13.14
CA GLU A 13 9.02 -8.75 14.41
C GLU A 13 7.91 -9.10 15.40
N GLN A 14 8.26 -9.10 16.68
CA GLN A 14 7.27 -9.05 17.76
C GLN A 14 6.90 -7.59 18.02
N SER A 15 5.76 -7.15 17.48
CA SER A 15 5.10 -5.88 17.84
C SER A 15 3.69 -6.12 18.43
N GLY A 16 3.10 -5.09 19.03
CA GLY A 16 1.68 -5.03 19.33
C GLY A 16 0.84 -4.67 18.10
N ASP A 17 -0.43 -4.45 18.35
CA ASP A 17 -1.38 -3.84 17.41
C ASP A 17 -1.54 -2.34 17.72
N LEU A 18 -1.97 -1.55 16.73
CA LEU A 18 -2.33 -0.15 16.95
C LEU A 18 -3.69 -0.08 17.65
N PRO A 19 -3.80 0.52 18.85
CA PRO A 19 -5.09 0.73 19.49
C PRO A 19 -6.06 1.46 18.54
N ASP A 20 -7.32 1.02 18.53
CA ASP A 20 -8.38 1.55 17.67
C ASP A 20 -8.14 1.45 16.15
N ALA A 21 -7.18 0.63 15.71
CA ALA A 21 -6.99 0.37 14.29
C ALA A 21 -8.20 -0.32 13.66
N ASN A 22 -8.56 0.13 12.47
CA ASN A 22 -9.60 -0.46 11.63
C ASN A 22 -9.04 -1.09 10.35
N ILE A 23 -7.72 -1.03 10.14
CA ILE A 23 -6.99 -1.71 9.07
C ILE A 23 -5.75 -2.39 9.70
N GLY A 24 -5.55 -3.68 9.47
CA GLY A 24 -4.32 -4.39 9.84
C GLY A 24 -3.72 -5.06 8.62
N ILE A 25 -2.44 -4.82 8.33
CA ILE A 25 -1.78 -5.33 7.12
C ILE A 25 -0.68 -6.32 7.50
N ALA A 26 -0.79 -7.59 7.12
CA ALA A 26 0.30 -8.54 7.25
C ALA A 26 1.39 -8.26 6.22
N PHE A 27 2.57 -7.84 6.66
CA PHE A 27 3.68 -7.45 5.80
C PHE A 27 4.81 -8.47 5.82
N SER A 28 5.03 -9.12 4.68
CA SER A 28 6.08 -10.13 4.49
C SER A 28 7.25 -9.66 3.61
N GLY A 29 7.06 -8.59 2.83
CA GLY A 29 8.06 -8.11 1.85
C GLY A 29 8.16 -8.93 0.57
N TRP A 30 7.22 -9.84 0.30
CA TRP A 30 7.18 -10.71 -0.88
C TRP A 30 6.10 -10.28 -1.86
N ALA A 31 6.45 -10.22 -3.15
CA ALA A 31 5.48 -10.08 -4.22
C ALA A 31 4.85 -11.43 -4.62
N ALA A 32 5.61 -12.52 -4.54
CA ALA A 32 5.11 -13.86 -4.83
C ALA A 32 4.04 -14.26 -3.81
N TRP A 33 2.84 -14.58 -4.28
CA TRP A 33 1.65 -14.71 -3.42
C TRP A 33 1.74 -15.87 -2.44
N GLU A 34 2.33 -17.00 -2.84
CA GLU A 34 2.54 -18.17 -1.96
C GLU A 34 3.45 -17.82 -0.79
N ASN A 35 4.55 -17.12 -1.07
CA ASN A 35 5.51 -16.69 -0.06
C ASN A 35 4.91 -15.62 0.84
N ALA A 36 4.09 -14.72 0.30
CA ALA A 36 3.38 -13.71 1.08
C ALA A 36 2.38 -14.35 2.05
N LEU A 37 1.61 -15.35 1.59
CA LEU A 37 0.69 -16.13 2.44
C LEU A 37 1.45 -16.89 3.52
N GLN A 38 2.49 -17.63 3.13
CA GLN A 38 3.30 -18.42 4.06
C GLN A 38 3.96 -17.54 5.13
N GLY A 39 4.55 -16.41 4.72
CA GLY A 39 5.18 -15.45 5.63
C GLY A 39 4.18 -14.79 6.58
N SER A 40 2.93 -14.63 6.16
CA SER A 40 1.88 -13.93 6.91
C SER A 40 1.04 -14.84 7.81
N ALA A 41 1.15 -16.16 7.67
CA ALA A 41 0.29 -17.14 8.33
C ALA A 41 0.23 -16.98 9.87
N ASN A 42 1.35 -16.61 10.49
CA ASN A 42 1.43 -16.49 11.96
C ASN A 42 0.89 -15.16 12.51
N VAL A 43 0.66 -14.15 11.66
CA VAL A 43 0.26 -12.81 12.13
C VAL A 43 -1.19 -12.46 11.84
N ILE A 44 -1.82 -13.09 10.84
CA ILE A 44 -3.22 -12.81 10.44
C ILE A 44 -4.22 -12.91 11.60
N GLY A 45 -4.01 -13.84 12.54
CA GLY A 45 -4.85 -14.02 13.72
C GLY A 45 -4.85 -12.81 14.67
N SER A 46 -3.76 -12.04 14.67
CA SER A 46 -3.55 -10.86 15.52
C SER A 46 -3.94 -9.53 14.88
N LEU A 47 -4.31 -9.52 13.59
CA LEU A 47 -4.69 -8.30 12.90
C LEU A 47 -6.02 -7.76 13.40
N ARG A 48 -6.07 -6.45 13.65
CA ARG A 48 -7.30 -5.71 14.01
C ARG A 48 -7.98 -5.11 12.77
N GLY A 49 -9.29 -4.95 12.87
CA GLY A 49 -10.10 -4.37 11.81
C GLY A 49 -10.14 -5.24 10.56
N ASP A 50 -10.25 -4.61 9.41
CA ASP A 50 -10.14 -5.29 8.12
C ASP A 50 -8.71 -5.80 7.95
N LYS A 51 -8.58 -7.09 7.61
CA LYS A 51 -7.29 -7.76 7.46
C LYS A 51 -6.84 -7.68 6.00
N TYR A 52 -5.63 -7.20 5.80
CA TYR A 52 -4.99 -7.12 4.50
C TYR A 52 -3.78 -8.03 4.46
N ILE A 53 -3.56 -8.66 3.32
CA ILE A 53 -2.26 -9.24 2.97
C ILE A 53 -1.48 -8.23 2.14
N SER A 54 -0.20 -8.06 2.46
CA SER A 54 0.70 -7.29 1.60
C SER A 54 1.34 -8.17 0.53
N LEU A 55 1.38 -7.65 -0.69
CA LEU A 55 2.16 -8.16 -1.81
C LEU A 55 3.13 -7.07 -2.23
N GLY A 56 4.42 -7.37 -2.34
CA GLY A 56 5.45 -6.40 -2.68
C GLY A 56 6.36 -6.04 -1.51
N GLY A 57 7.15 -4.99 -1.68
CA GLY A 57 8.21 -4.62 -0.75
C GLY A 57 9.37 -3.89 -1.44
N GLY A 58 10.02 -2.99 -0.70
CA GLY A 58 11.26 -2.33 -1.11
C GLY A 58 12.50 -3.24 -1.04
N ASN A 59 12.45 -4.39 -1.70
CA ASN A 59 13.55 -5.34 -1.81
C ASN A 59 13.38 -6.26 -3.02
N ALA A 60 14.42 -7.04 -3.36
CA ALA A 60 14.42 -7.93 -4.53
C ALA A 60 13.26 -8.95 -4.55
N ASN A 61 12.78 -9.41 -3.39
CA ASN A 61 11.64 -10.34 -3.30
C ASN A 61 10.28 -9.64 -3.46
N GLY A 62 10.24 -8.33 -3.22
CA GLY A 62 9.07 -7.47 -3.36
C GLY A 62 8.91 -6.88 -4.77
N ARG A 63 9.86 -7.13 -5.68
CA ARG A 63 9.83 -6.63 -7.05
C ARG A 63 8.68 -7.22 -7.85
N PHE A 64 7.88 -6.34 -8.48
CA PHE A 64 6.80 -6.74 -9.39
C PHE A 64 7.27 -6.96 -10.82
N THR A 65 6.75 -8.01 -11.44
CA THR A 65 6.88 -8.28 -12.88
C THR A 65 5.51 -8.58 -13.46
N SER A 66 5.37 -8.53 -14.79
CA SER A 66 4.10 -8.84 -15.45
C SER A 66 3.63 -10.28 -15.16
N SER A 67 4.54 -11.26 -15.19
CA SER A 67 4.21 -12.66 -14.90
C SER A 67 3.78 -12.85 -13.45
N LEU A 68 4.42 -12.16 -12.50
CA LEU A 68 4.06 -12.25 -11.09
C LEU A 68 2.70 -11.60 -10.80
N LEU A 69 2.38 -10.46 -11.42
CA LEU A 69 1.04 -9.86 -11.31
C LEU A 69 -0.07 -10.69 -11.97
N GLN A 70 0.23 -11.39 -13.06
CA GLN A 70 -0.69 -12.36 -13.67
C GLN A 70 -0.93 -13.57 -12.74
N ALA A 71 0.11 -14.06 -12.07
CA ALA A 71 0.00 -15.12 -11.09
C ALA A 71 -0.84 -14.69 -9.87
N ILE A 72 -0.60 -13.47 -9.35
CA ILE A 72 -1.43 -12.88 -8.29
C ILE A 72 -2.89 -12.80 -8.74
N THR A 73 -3.16 -12.29 -9.94
CA THR A 73 -4.52 -12.19 -10.49
C THR A 73 -5.21 -13.55 -10.55
N THR A 74 -4.50 -14.59 -10.99
CA THR A 74 -5.01 -15.96 -11.02
C THR A 74 -5.30 -16.49 -9.61
N ALA A 75 -4.42 -16.21 -8.64
CA ALA A 75 -4.60 -16.60 -7.25
C ALA A 75 -5.81 -15.91 -6.60
N ILE A 76 -6.03 -14.62 -6.89
CA ILE A 76 -7.22 -13.87 -6.48
C ILE A 76 -8.48 -14.54 -7.00
N GLN A 77 -8.55 -14.80 -8.31
CA GLN A 77 -9.70 -15.42 -8.95
C GLN A 77 -9.96 -16.85 -8.45
N SER A 78 -8.90 -17.53 -8.02
CA SER A 78 -8.96 -18.89 -7.46
C SER A 78 -9.24 -18.90 -5.95
N GLY A 79 -9.46 -17.74 -5.32
CA GLY A 79 -9.85 -17.64 -3.91
C GLY A 79 -8.71 -17.88 -2.92
N GLN A 80 -7.44 -17.78 -3.32
CA GLN A 80 -6.29 -18.09 -2.45
C GLN A 80 -6.18 -17.14 -1.23
N PHE A 81 -6.78 -15.96 -1.30
CA PHE A 81 -6.72 -14.94 -0.24
C PHE A 81 -7.99 -14.88 0.64
N ALA A 82 -8.79 -15.95 0.68
CA ALA A 82 -10.12 -15.95 1.31
C ALA A 82 -10.15 -15.56 2.81
N GLU A 83 -9.03 -15.62 3.53
CA GLU A 83 -8.96 -15.21 4.94
C GLU A 83 -8.81 -13.68 5.13
N TYR A 84 -8.52 -12.95 4.05
CA TYR A 84 -8.31 -11.50 4.06
C TYR A 84 -9.56 -10.76 3.57
N GLN A 85 -9.67 -9.48 3.91
CA GLN A 85 -10.70 -8.56 3.42
C GLN A 85 -10.13 -7.56 2.41
N GLY A 86 -8.80 -7.48 2.30
CA GLY A 86 -8.14 -6.65 1.30
C GLY A 86 -6.74 -7.13 0.93
N ILE A 87 -6.22 -6.54 -0.13
CA ILE A 87 -4.87 -6.76 -0.64
C ILE A 87 -4.18 -5.40 -0.71
N ALA A 88 -3.04 -5.31 -0.04
CA ALA A 88 -2.15 -4.15 -0.09
C ALA A 88 -1.02 -4.44 -1.07
N TYR A 89 -0.95 -3.67 -2.16
CA TYR A 89 0.15 -3.72 -3.11
C TYR A 89 1.21 -2.71 -2.67
N ASP A 90 2.33 -3.22 -2.14
CA ASP A 90 3.50 -2.44 -1.78
C ASP A 90 4.43 -2.26 -2.98
N VAL A 91 4.05 -1.30 -3.83
CA VAL A 91 4.67 -1.06 -5.13
C VAL A 91 5.87 -0.15 -4.94
N GLU A 92 7.04 -0.78 -4.80
CA GLU A 92 8.32 -0.08 -4.64
C GLU A 92 9.26 -0.33 -5.82
N GLU A 93 9.42 -1.59 -6.18
CA GLU A 93 10.27 -2.05 -7.26
C GLU A 93 9.46 -2.82 -8.30
N GLY A 94 9.82 -2.68 -9.56
CA GLY A 94 9.18 -3.44 -10.63
C GLY A 94 9.75 -3.17 -12.01
N ASP A 95 9.30 -3.97 -12.97
CA ASP A 95 9.57 -3.72 -14.38
C ASP A 95 8.76 -2.50 -14.87
N SER A 96 9.12 -1.95 -16.03
CA SER A 96 8.29 -0.96 -16.73
C SER A 96 7.12 -1.61 -17.47
N GLY A 97 6.10 -0.83 -17.83
CA GLY A 97 4.97 -1.28 -18.64
C GLY A 97 3.96 -2.14 -17.87
N LEU A 98 3.84 -1.92 -16.55
CA LEU A 98 2.99 -2.71 -15.66
C LEU A 98 1.57 -2.16 -15.46
N GLU A 99 1.23 -1.01 -16.05
CA GLU A 99 -0.02 -0.28 -15.76
C GLU A 99 -1.26 -1.13 -16.05
N GLN A 100 -1.28 -1.82 -17.19
CA GLN A 100 -2.43 -2.64 -17.57
C GLN A 100 -2.56 -3.87 -16.68
N VAL A 101 -1.45 -4.55 -16.36
CA VAL A 101 -1.51 -5.77 -15.55
C VAL A 101 -1.81 -5.48 -14.07
N PHE A 102 -1.36 -4.33 -13.53
CA PHE A 102 -1.82 -3.85 -12.22
C PHE A 102 -3.32 -3.58 -12.25
N ARG A 103 -3.81 -2.83 -13.24
CA ARG A 103 -5.25 -2.54 -13.41
C ARG A 103 -6.08 -3.81 -13.46
N ASP A 104 -5.66 -4.81 -14.24
CA ASP A 104 -6.34 -6.09 -14.34
C ASP A 104 -6.37 -6.82 -12.98
N SER A 105 -5.27 -6.77 -12.23
CA SER A 105 -5.18 -7.36 -10.89
C SER A 105 -6.07 -6.66 -9.86
N PHE A 106 -6.11 -5.32 -9.88
CA PHE A 106 -6.99 -4.53 -9.02
C PHE A 106 -8.46 -4.80 -9.35
N ALA A 107 -8.82 -4.85 -10.63
CA ALA A 107 -10.17 -5.19 -11.06
C ALA A 107 -10.57 -6.61 -10.61
N ALA A 108 -9.67 -7.59 -10.71
CA ALA A 108 -9.91 -8.94 -10.21
C ALA A 108 -10.11 -8.97 -8.69
N ALA A 109 -9.29 -8.22 -7.94
CA ALA A 109 -9.43 -8.09 -6.49
C ALA A 109 -10.81 -7.52 -6.11
N ARG A 110 -11.23 -6.45 -6.80
CA ARG A 110 -12.55 -5.83 -6.59
C ARG A 110 -13.71 -6.76 -6.96
N ALA A 111 -13.60 -7.49 -8.07
CA ALA A 111 -14.60 -8.49 -8.47
C ALA A 111 -14.72 -9.63 -7.45
N ALA A 112 -13.62 -9.97 -6.77
CA ALA A 112 -13.58 -10.92 -5.65
C ALA A 112 -13.92 -10.28 -4.29
N ASN A 113 -14.47 -9.06 -4.29
CA ASN A 113 -14.91 -8.31 -3.10
C ASN A 113 -13.78 -7.94 -2.10
N PHE A 114 -12.53 -7.91 -2.55
CA PHE A 114 -11.42 -7.37 -1.76
C PHE A 114 -11.37 -5.84 -1.83
N LYS A 115 -10.90 -5.23 -0.74
CA LYS A 115 -10.44 -3.85 -0.75
C LYS A 115 -9.00 -3.79 -1.31
N VAL A 116 -8.73 -2.83 -2.19
CA VAL A 116 -7.40 -2.64 -2.78
C VAL A 116 -6.73 -1.42 -2.16
N LEU A 117 -5.59 -1.63 -1.53
CA LEU A 117 -4.70 -0.58 -1.07
C LEU A 117 -3.43 -0.62 -1.92
N VAL A 118 -2.96 0.54 -2.38
CA VAL A 118 -1.69 0.68 -3.09
C VAL A 118 -0.82 1.65 -2.31
N THR A 119 0.40 1.23 -1.97
CA THR A 119 1.42 2.09 -1.35
C THR A 119 2.62 2.19 -2.29
N VAL A 120 3.34 3.29 -2.18
CA VAL A 120 4.54 3.64 -2.95
C VAL A 120 5.48 4.43 -2.05
N SER A 121 6.79 4.38 -2.30
CA SER A 121 7.75 5.29 -1.67
C SER A 121 7.46 6.73 -2.04
N HIS A 122 7.45 7.64 -1.06
CA HIS A 122 7.25 9.07 -1.31
C HIS A 122 6.01 9.29 -2.19
N SER A 123 6.14 10.05 -3.28
CA SER A 123 5.05 10.28 -4.22
C SER A 123 4.94 9.25 -5.35
N ALA A 124 5.93 8.36 -5.54
CA ALA A 124 5.98 7.35 -6.62
C ALA A 124 7.04 6.26 -6.36
N PRO A 125 6.86 5.02 -6.87
CA PRO A 125 7.82 3.92 -6.67
C PRO A 125 9.22 4.30 -7.14
N TYR A 126 10.24 4.00 -6.35
CA TYR A 126 11.63 4.34 -6.69
C TYR A 126 12.26 3.38 -7.71
N GLY A 127 11.79 2.14 -7.78
CA GLY A 127 12.41 1.05 -8.55
C GLY A 127 11.73 0.72 -9.87
N ILE A 128 10.93 1.64 -10.42
CA ILE A 128 10.18 1.49 -11.68
C ILE A 128 10.50 2.68 -12.60
N THR A 129 11.00 2.41 -13.82
CA THR A 129 11.55 3.45 -14.70
C THR A 129 10.50 4.37 -15.31
N ASP A 130 9.27 3.89 -15.52
CA ASP A 130 8.11 4.64 -16.01
C ASP A 130 7.11 4.97 -14.89
N ALA A 131 7.60 5.13 -13.65
CA ALA A 131 6.79 5.38 -12.46
C ALA A 131 5.80 6.56 -12.59
N LEU A 132 6.13 7.62 -13.34
CA LEU A 132 5.18 8.71 -13.61
C LEU A 132 3.94 8.20 -14.34
N GLN A 133 4.13 7.43 -15.41
CA GLN A 133 3.05 6.88 -16.21
C GLN A 133 2.23 5.88 -15.38
N LEU A 134 2.91 5.04 -14.60
CA LEU A 134 2.28 4.11 -13.67
C LEU A 134 1.41 4.83 -12.64
N MET A 135 1.92 5.88 -11.99
CA MET A 135 1.15 6.66 -11.01
C MET A 135 -0.05 7.37 -11.64
N MET A 136 0.08 7.92 -12.85
CA MET A 136 -1.07 8.48 -13.57
C MET A 136 -2.15 7.44 -13.83
N SER A 137 -1.77 6.17 -14.06
CA SER A 137 -2.72 5.07 -14.17
C SER A 137 -3.42 4.78 -12.83
N PHE A 138 -2.69 4.80 -11.72
CA PHE A 138 -3.23 4.55 -10.37
C PHE A 138 -4.20 5.66 -9.93
N PHE A 139 -3.91 6.92 -10.21
CA PHE A 139 -4.82 8.01 -9.87
C PHE A 139 -6.19 7.86 -10.55
N ASN A 140 -6.22 7.32 -11.76
CA ASN A 140 -7.45 7.16 -12.54
C ASN A 140 -8.16 5.81 -12.30
N ASP A 141 -7.59 4.89 -11.51
CA ASP A 141 -8.14 3.55 -11.33
C ASP A 141 -9.20 3.53 -10.22
N GLN A 142 -10.45 3.29 -10.60
CA GLN A 142 -11.60 3.19 -9.68
C GLN A 142 -11.60 1.89 -8.85
N ASN A 143 -10.72 0.94 -9.17
CA ASN A 143 -10.57 -0.29 -8.42
C ASN A 143 -9.67 -0.13 -7.20
N ILE A 144 -8.93 0.96 -7.08
CA ILE A 144 -8.12 1.25 -5.89
C ILE A 144 -9.00 1.92 -4.84
N ASN A 145 -9.13 1.31 -3.67
CA ASN A 145 -9.86 1.92 -2.56
C ASN A 145 -9.00 2.97 -1.85
N PHE A 146 -7.72 2.67 -1.69
CA PHE A 146 -6.78 3.46 -0.90
C PHE A 146 -5.46 3.65 -1.62
N LEU A 147 -5.00 4.91 -1.72
CA LEU A 147 -3.62 5.24 -2.07
C LEU A 147 -2.90 5.72 -0.81
N SER A 148 -1.78 5.07 -0.49
CA SER A 148 -1.05 5.23 0.76
C SER A 148 0.41 5.60 0.49
N PRO A 149 0.70 6.81 -0.02
CA PRO A 149 2.08 7.24 -0.24
C PRO A 149 2.86 7.27 1.08
N GLN A 150 4.11 6.82 1.07
CA GLN A 150 4.96 6.82 2.25
C GLN A 150 5.59 8.20 2.47
N LEU A 151 5.30 8.82 3.61
CA LEU A 151 5.90 10.09 4.01
C LEU A 151 7.21 9.89 4.79
N TYR A 152 7.99 8.87 4.42
CA TYR A 152 9.26 8.49 5.04
C TYR A 152 10.14 7.76 4.03
N THR A 153 11.45 7.68 4.29
CA THR A 153 12.40 6.95 3.44
C THR A 153 12.76 5.60 4.06
N ASN A 154 13.08 5.57 5.35
CA ASN A 154 13.59 4.40 6.06
C ASN A 154 12.60 3.88 7.11
N GLY A 155 11.59 4.68 7.44
CA GLY A 155 10.61 4.33 8.46
C GLY A 155 11.16 4.48 9.88
N THR A 156 12.16 5.34 10.08
CA THR A 156 12.77 5.67 11.38
C THR A 156 12.85 7.17 11.63
N GLU A 157 12.39 7.96 10.67
CA GLU A 157 12.37 9.41 10.71
C GLU A 157 11.47 9.92 11.83
N THR A 158 11.89 11.00 12.48
CA THR A 158 11.13 11.70 13.52
C THR A 158 10.25 12.81 12.95
N GLU A 159 10.28 12.99 11.63
CA GLU A 159 9.44 13.93 10.88
C GLU A 159 9.11 13.32 9.51
N ASN A 160 8.04 13.81 8.87
CA ASN A 160 7.68 13.35 7.54
C ASN A 160 8.69 13.85 6.50
N ASN A 161 9.00 12.99 5.54
CA ASN A 161 9.69 13.37 4.32
C ASN A 161 8.67 13.63 3.20
N TYR A 162 8.77 14.79 2.55
CA TYR A 162 7.88 15.24 1.49
C TYR A 162 8.57 15.32 0.12
N GLU A 163 9.75 14.70 -0.02
CA GLU A 163 10.41 14.57 -1.31
C GLU A 163 9.48 13.94 -2.34
N THR A 164 9.59 14.39 -3.59
CA THR A 164 8.82 13.84 -4.70
C THR A 164 9.70 12.95 -5.56
N THR A 165 9.17 11.81 -5.98
CA THR A 165 9.87 10.81 -6.79
C THR A 165 9.32 10.79 -8.22
N ALA A 166 10.19 10.50 -9.19
CA ALA A 166 9.84 10.27 -10.59
C ALA A 166 8.97 11.37 -11.26
N GLY A 167 9.10 12.62 -10.83
CA GLY A 167 8.30 13.74 -11.36
C GLY A 167 6.82 13.73 -10.95
N VAL A 168 6.41 12.86 -10.03
CA VAL A 168 5.05 12.85 -9.48
C VAL A 168 4.99 13.85 -8.33
N LEU A 169 4.21 14.92 -8.52
CA LEU A 169 3.99 15.95 -7.50
C LEU A 169 2.86 15.54 -6.56
N TRP A 170 2.90 16.02 -5.32
CA TRP A 170 1.80 15.82 -4.36
C TRP A 170 0.47 16.37 -4.87
N SER A 171 0.48 17.47 -5.61
CA SER A 171 -0.74 18.02 -6.24
C SER A 171 -1.35 17.09 -7.30
N HIS A 172 -0.62 16.11 -7.84
CA HIS A 172 -1.21 15.10 -8.73
C HIS A 172 -2.17 14.16 -7.98
N TYR A 173 -1.97 13.93 -6.68
CA TYR A 173 -2.86 13.11 -5.86
C TYR A 173 -4.28 13.70 -5.74
N THR A 174 -4.48 14.98 -6.09
CA THR A 174 -5.82 15.57 -6.19
C THR A 174 -6.70 14.92 -7.26
N GLN A 175 -6.10 14.22 -8.22
CA GLN A 175 -6.80 13.50 -9.29
C GLN A 175 -7.21 12.08 -8.87
N ALA A 176 -6.68 11.59 -7.74
CA ALA A 176 -6.92 10.23 -7.28
C ALA A 176 -8.41 9.95 -7.08
N GLN A 177 -8.91 8.89 -7.72
CA GLN A 177 -10.24 8.34 -7.43
C GLN A 177 -10.26 7.60 -6.08
N ALA A 178 -9.12 7.04 -5.68
CA ALA A 178 -8.92 6.39 -4.39
C ALA A 178 -8.87 7.40 -3.24
N LEU A 179 -9.25 6.97 -2.04
CA LEU A 179 -9.04 7.77 -0.84
C LEU A 179 -7.54 7.81 -0.51
N VAL A 180 -7.00 9.00 -0.26
CA VAL A 180 -5.59 9.14 0.13
C VAL A 180 -5.45 8.95 1.64
N ILE A 181 -4.67 7.95 2.05
CA ILE A 181 -4.39 7.61 3.46
C ILE A 181 -2.89 7.39 3.65
N PRO A 182 -2.05 8.45 3.75
CA PRO A 182 -0.60 8.32 3.70
C PRO A 182 -0.04 7.36 4.76
N SER A 183 1.05 6.69 4.41
CA SER A 183 1.84 5.93 5.38
C SER A 183 2.77 6.89 6.14
N VAL A 184 2.79 6.80 7.47
CA VAL A 184 3.64 7.61 8.36
C VAL A 184 4.44 6.72 9.30
N VAL A 185 5.57 7.20 9.82
CA VAL A 185 6.37 6.43 10.78
C VAL A 185 5.56 6.15 12.03
N THR A 186 5.10 7.17 12.74
CA THR A 186 4.27 7.08 13.94
C THR A 186 2.99 7.89 13.77
N ALA A 187 1.91 7.51 14.46
CA ALA A 187 0.59 8.15 14.33
C ALA A 187 0.58 9.67 14.61
N ASP A 188 1.47 10.17 15.46
CA ASP A 188 1.62 11.60 15.78
C ASP A 188 2.09 12.43 14.57
N LEU A 189 2.85 11.83 13.65
CA LEU A 189 3.29 12.48 12.41
C LEU A 189 2.16 12.65 11.38
N TYR A 190 1.01 12.00 11.56
CA TYR A 190 -0.12 12.18 10.64
C TYR A 190 -0.63 13.62 10.62
N SER A 191 -0.58 14.31 11.77
CA SER A 191 -1.06 15.69 11.88
C SER A 191 -0.36 16.65 10.90
N SER A 192 0.98 16.62 10.85
CA SER A 192 1.79 17.44 9.94
C SER A 192 1.68 16.96 8.49
N GLY A 193 1.60 15.64 8.26
CA GLY A 193 1.44 15.07 6.92
C GLY A 193 0.11 15.48 6.28
N ARG A 194 -0.98 15.47 7.07
CA ARG A 194 -2.29 15.95 6.65
C ARG A 194 -2.28 17.43 6.31
N GLU A 195 -1.65 18.26 7.14
CA GLU A 195 -1.54 19.71 6.88
C GLU A 195 -0.76 20.00 5.60
N TYR A 196 0.39 19.35 5.42
CA TYR A 196 1.19 19.50 4.22
C TYR A 196 0.41 19.09 2.95
N LEU A 197 -0.21 17.91 2.95
CA LEU A 197 -0.99 17.42 1.81
C LEU A 197 -2.22 18.29 1.52
N ALA A 198 -2.88 18.83 2.56
CA ALA A 198 -3.97 19.78 2.39
C ALA A 198 -3.50 21.08 1.68
N ASN A 199 -2.30 21.56 1.99
CA ASN A 199 -1.69 22.71 1.28
C ASN A 199 -1.38 22.41 -0.19
N GLN A 200 -1.29 21.13 -0.57
CA GLN A 200 -1.18 20.67 -1.97
C GLN A 200 -2.54 20.41 -2.62
N GLY A 201 -3.65 20.68 -1.92
CA GLY A 201 -5.02 20.43 -2.35
C GLY A 201 -5.51 19.00 -2.13
N VAL A 202 -4.74 18.15 -1.46
CA VAL A 202 -5.05 16.73 -1.25
C VAL A 202 -5.79 16.54 0.07
N THR A 203 -7.00 16.00 0.00
CA THR A 203 -7.75 15.59 1.20
C THR A 203 -7.31 14.19 1.62
N THR A 204 -6.90 14.03 2.88
CA THR A 204 -6.57 12.71 3.44
C THR A 204 -7.70 12.19 4.33
N HIS A 205 -7.82 10.87 4.41
CA HIS A 205 -8.92 10.19 5.10
C HIS A 205 -8.46 9.31 6.28
N GLY A 206 -7.20 9.43 6.69
CA GLY A 206 -6.57 8.53 7.64
C GLY A 206 -5.09 8.33 7.36
N TYR A 207 -4.49 7.32 7.99
CA TYR A 207 -3.08 6.97 7.83
C TYR A 207 -2.85 5.47 8.02
N ILE A 208 -1.69 5.00 7.54
CA ILE A 208 -1.13 3.70 7.88
C ILE A 208 0.19 3.90 8.64
N GLN A 209 0.30 3.38 9.86
CA GLN A 209 1.52 3.49 10.66
C GLN A 209 2.54 2.39 10.29
N TRP A 210 3.79 2.78 10.05
CA TRP A 210 4.91 1.86 9.81
C TRP A 210 5.62 1.37 11.06
N SER A 211 5.95 2.30 11.96
CA SER A 211 6.71 1.98 13.16
C SER A 211 5.95 1.01 14.06
N ARG A 212 6.72 0.35 14.92
CA ARG A 212 6.20 -0.57 15.91
C ARG A 212 5.10 0.09 16.74
N VAL A 213 4.09 -0.70 17.02
CA VAL A 213 3.19 -0.47 18.14
C VAL A 213 3.52 -1.43 19.27
#